data_AF-R0I9G5-F1
#
_entry.id   AF-R0I9G5-F1
#
_cell.length_a   1.000
_cell.length_b   1.000
_cell.length_c   1.000
_cell.angle_alpha   90.00
_cell.angle_beta   90.00
_cell.angle_gamma   90.00
#
_symmetry.space_group_name_H-M   'P 1'
#
loop_
_entity.id
_entity.type
_entity.pdbx_description
1 polymer ?
#
loop_
_entity_poly.entity_id
_entity_poly.type
_entity_poly.pdbx_seq_one_letter_code
_entity_poly.pdbx_strand_id
1 'polypeptide(L)'
;VLNETSLWWFNNTQHITPNAIVSSPDRNVVIAKKCLVFPIEFVVRGYVTGSTDTSLWTVYNKGVRNYCGNELSDGLVKNQKLPANILTPTTKAADHDVPISPNE
;
A
#
# COMPACT_ATOMS: atom_id res chain seq x y z
N VAL A 1 -1.93 14.14 16.16
CA VAL A 1 -1.20 14.07 14.87
C VAL A 1 -1.63 12.89 14.00
N LEU A 2 -1.18 11.63 14.24
CA LEU A 2 -1.50 10.52 13.32
C LEU A 2 -3.01 10.28 13.14
N ASN A 3 -3.76 10.29 14.24
CA ASN A 3 -5.21 10.15 14.21
C ASN A 3 -5.89 11.28 13.40
N GLU A 4 -5.48 12.53 13.61
CA GLU A 4 -6.00 13.69 12.88
C GLU A 4 -5.64 13.64 11.39
N THR A 5 -4.42 13.21 11.04
CA THR A 5 -4.01 12.98 9.65
C THR A 5 -4.86 11.90 8.99
N SER A 6 -5.12 10.79 9.68
CA SER A 6 -6.01 9.73 9.18
C SER A 6 -7.43 10.24 8.97
N LEU A 7 -7.99 10.99 9.92
CA LEU A 7 -9.32 11.60 9.79
C LEU A 7 -9.41 12.56 8.60
N TRP A 8 -8.38 13.39 8.40
CA TRP A 8 -8.29 14.28 7.24
C TRP A 8 -8.36 13.48 5.94
N TRP A 9 -7.59 12.39 5.81
CA TRP A 9 -7.63 11.54 4.61
C TRP A 9 -8.96 10.83 4.43
N PHE A 10 -9.54 10.24 5.49
CA PHE A 10 -10.86 9.60 5.42
C PHE A 10 -11.95 10.57 4.93
N ASN A 11 -11.90 11.83 5.36
CA ASN A 11 -12.84 12.85 4.88
C ASN A 11 -12.58 13.23 3.42
N ASN A 12 -11.33 13.38 3.00
CA ASN A 12 -10.99 13.75 1.63
C ASN A 12 -11.31 12.64 0.62
N THR A 13 -11.26 11.37 1.02
CA THR A 13 -11.49 10.22 0.13
C THR A 13 -12.90 9.63 0.20
N GLN A 14 -13.80 10.21 1.01
CA GLN A 14 -15.17 9.69 1.21
C GLN A 14 -16.00 9.58 -0.08
N HIS A 15 -15.68 10.39 -1.09
CA HIS A 15 -16.34 10.38 -2.39
C HIS A 15 -15.87 9.24 -3.32
N ILE A 16 -14.78 8.56 -2.96
CA ILE A 16 -14.20 7.45 -3.72
C ILE A 16 -14.72 6.11 -3.18
N THR A 17 -14.73 5.95 -1.85
CA THR A 17 -15.14 4.70 -1.19
C THR A 17 -15.64 4.98 0.23
N PRO A 18 -16.64 4.22 0.74
CA PRO A 18 -17.02 4.31 2.14
C PRO A 18 -15.85 3.93 3.06
N ASN A 19 -15.80 4.55 4.24
CA ASN A 19 -14.83 4.23 5.28
C ASN A 19 -15.53 3.79 6.59
N ALA A 20 -14.75 3.27 7.53
CA ALA A 20 -15.28 2.67 8.76
C ALA A 20 -15.54 3.68 9.89
N ILE A 21 -15.23 4.97 9.73
CA ILE A 21 -15.30 5.96 10.82
C ILE A 21 -16.76 6.21 11.23
N VAL A 22 -17.02 6.21 12.55
CA VAL A 22 -18.31 6.59 13.16
C VAL A 22 -18.19 7.95 13.85
N SER A 23 -17.18 8.12 14.71
CA SER A 23 -16.89 9.39 15.40
C SER A 23 -15.46 9.42 15.95
N SER A 24 -15.01 10.59 16.39
CA SER A 24 -13.71 10.76 17.08
C SER A 24 -13.91 11.67 18.30
N PRO A 25 -14.16 11.10 19.50
CA PRO A 25 -14.48 11.89 20.69
C PRO A 25 -13.24 12.56 21.32
N ASP A 26 -12.05 12.11 20.96
CA ASP A 26 -10.76 12.66 21.39
C ASP A 26 -9.79 12.70 20.21
N ARG A 27 -8.81 13.61 20.26
CA ARG A 27 -7.80 13.80 19.20
C ARG A 27 -6.99 12.55 18.87
N ASN A 28 -6.93 11.56 19.75
CA ASN A 28 -6.21 10.31 19.54
C ASN A 28 -7.12 9.07 19.49
N VAL A 29 -8.44 9.23 19.46
CA VAL A 29 -9.41 8.13 19.51
C VAL A 29 -10.38 8.19 18.33
N VAL A 30 -10.60 7.04 17.69
CA VAL A 30 -11.64 6.85 16.67
C VAL A 30 -12.56 5.71 17.10
N ILE A 31 -13.85 5.96 17.03
CA ILE A 31 -14.89 4.93 17.06
C ILE A 31 -15.16 4.54 15.61
N ALA A 32 -15.02 3.26 15.30
CA ALA A 32 -15.19 2.71 13.95
C ALA A 32 -16.16 1.52 13.94
N LYS A 33 -16.77 1.27 12.78
CA LYS A 33 -17.54 0.06 12.52
C LYS A 33 -16.59 -1.14 12.51
N LYS A 34 -16.97 -2.22 13.21
CA LYS A 34 -16.23 -3.48 13.13
C LYS A 34 -16.41 -4.07 11.72
N CYS A 35 -15.31 -4.11 10.97
CA CYS A 35 -15.27 -4.68 9.62
C CYS A 35 -14.66 -6.08 9.64
N LEU A 36 -15.02 -6.90 8.65
CA LEU A 36 -14.25 -8.10 8.33
C LEU A 36 -12.97 -7.66 7.60
N VAL A 37 -11.80 -8.06 8.12
CA VAL A 37 -10.52 -7.71 7.50
C VAL A 37 -10.35 -8.53 6.24
N PHE A 38 -10.12 -7.85 5.11
CA PHE A 38 -9.63 -8.50 3.91
C PHE A 38 -8.10 -8.62 4.04
N PRO A 39 -7.52 -9.84 4.08
CA PRO A 39 -6.14 -10.07 4.53
C PRO A 39 -5.09 -9.78 3.45
N ILE A 40 -5.24 -8.67 2.75
CA ILE A 40 -4.35 -8.20 1.69
C ILE A 40 -3.94 -6.76 2.00
N GLU A 41 -2.63 -6.48 1.94
CA GLU A 41 -2.12 -5.12 2.01
C GLU A 41 -2.00 -4.55 0.59
N PHE A 42 -2.80 -3.52 0.31
CA PHE A 42 -2.76 -2.83 -0.97
C PHE A 42 -1.70 -1.73 -0.94
N VAL A 43 -0.53 -2.01 -1.51
CA VAL A 43 0.56 -1.03 -1.60
C VAL A 43 0.56 -0.40 -2.99
N VAL A 44 0.31 0.92 -3.04
CA VAL A 44 0.44 1.71 -4.27
C VAL A 44 1.80 2.40 -4.29
N ARG A 45 2.52 2.29 -5.41
CA ARG A 45 3.87 2.85 -5.57
C ARG A 45 3.91 3.83 -6.73
N GLY A 46 4.38 5.04 -6.44
CA GLY A 46 4.71 6.04 -7.46
C GLY A 46 6.21 6.20 -7.72
N TYR A 47 7.07 5.56 -6.91
CA TYR A 47 8.52 5.68 -6.99
C TYR A 47 9.21 4.33 -6.75
N VAL A 48 10.35 4.13 -7.43
CA VAL A 48 11.22 2.95 -7.29
C VAL A 48 12.08 3.10 -6.04
N THR A 49 11.55 2.77 -4.86
CA THR A 49 12.24 2.98 -3.58
C THR A 49 12.00 1.86 -2.56
N GLY A 50 12.53 2.07 -1.35
CA GLY A 50 12.44 1.20 -0.19
C GLY A 50 13.68 0.32 0.01
N SER A 51 13.70 -0.36 1.15
CA SER A 51 14.84 -1.17 1.61
C SER A 51 14.43 -2.54 2.17
N THR A 52 13.13 -2.84 2.26
CA THR A 52 12.62 -4.14 2.71
C THR A 52 12.60 -5.14 1.55
N ASP A 53 12.46 -6.43 1.83
CA ASP A 53 12.42 -7.47 0.80
C ASP A 53 11.22 -7.37 -0.15
N THR A 54 10.14 -6.71 0.29
CA THR A 54 8.95 -6.41 -0.52
C THR A 54 8.98 -5.00 -1.11
N SER A 55 10.07 -4.24 -0.94
CA SER A 55 10.19 -2.91 -1.54
C SER A 55 10.54 -3.00 -3.02
N LEU A 56 9.92 -2.14 -3.85
CA LEU A 56 10.10 -2.16 -5.29
C LEU A 56 11.58 -2.03 -5.71
N TRP A 57 12.36 -1.14 -5.08
CA TRP A 57 13.79 -1.02 -5.38
C TRP A 57 14.55 -2.31 -5.06
N THR A 58 14.33 -2.90 -3.88
CA THR A 58 15.02 -4.13 -3.46
C THR A 58 14.75 -5.27 -4.43
N VAL A 59 13.49 -5.47 -4.82
CA VAL A 59 13.07 -6.52 -5.75
C VAL A 59 13.63 -6.28 -7.16
N TYR A 60 13.53 -5.05 -7.66
CA TYR A 60 14.08 -4.67 -8.96
C TYR A 60 15.61 -4.84 -9.02
N ASN A 61 16.32 -4.43 -7.97
CA ASN A 61 17.78 -4.55 -7.88
C ASN A 61 18.25 -6.01 -7.77
N LYS A 62 17.38 -6.92 -7.30
CA LYS A 62 17.60 -8.39 -7.34
C LYS A 62 17.35 -8.99 -8.74
N GLY A 63 17.03 -8.18 -9.75
CA GLY A 63 16.84 -8.62 -11.13
C GLY A 63 15.39 -8.98 -11.49
N VAL A 64 14.44 -8.82 -10.57
CA VAL A 64 13.04 -9.09 -10.86
C VAL A 64 12.47 -7.99 -11.76
N ARG A 65 11.80 -8.39 -12.83
CA ARG A 65 11.16 -7.49 -13.81
C ARG A 65 9.66 -7.66 -13.93
N ASN A 66 9.11 -8.79 -13.49
CA ASN A 66 7.68 -8.93 -13.26
C ASN A 66 7.44 -8.94 -11.76
N TYR A 67 6.79 -7.90 -11.24
CA TYR A 67 6.54 -7.75 -9.80
C TYR A 67 5.05 -7.55 -9.53
N CYS A 68 4.43 -8.49 -8.81
CA CYS A 68 2.99 -8.52 -8.56
C CYS A 68 2.14 -8.41 -9.85
N GLY A 69 2.62 -8.98 -10.97
CA GLY A 69 1.96 -8.86 -12.27
C GLY A 69 2.25 -7.56 -13.04
N ASN A 70 3.10 -6.67 -12.51
CA ASN A 70 3.54 -5.47 -13.20
C ASN A 70 4.86 -5.73 -13.94
N GLU A 71 4.90 -5.47 -15.24
CA GLU A 71 6.14 -5.47 -16.02
C GLU A 71 6.92 -4.17 -15.80
N LEU A 72 8.16 -4.29 -15.32
CA LEU A 72 9.05 -3.18 -15.03
C LEU A 72 10.06 -3.05 -16.17
N SER A 73 10.17 -1.84 -16.73
CA SER A 73 11.19 -1.53 -17.72
C SER A 73 12.59 -1.66 -17.15
N ASP A 74 13.56 -2.01 -18.00
CA ASP A 74 14.97 -1.91 -17.63
C ASP A 74 15.43 -0.46 -17.43
N GLY A 75 16.59 -0.32 -16.81
CA GLY A 75 17.24 0.98 -16.58
C GLY A 75 16.64 1.83 -15.45
N LEU A 76 15.66 1.34 -14.69
CA LEU A 76 15.15 2.05 -13.51
C LEU A 76 16.26 2.23 -12.45
N VAL A 77 16.29 3.40 -11.83
CA VAL A 77 17.24 3.73 -10.75
C VAL A 77 16.51 4.00 -9.43
N LYS A 78 17.24 3.92 -8.31
CA LYS A 78 16.69 4.15 -6.98
C LYS A 78 16.12 5.56 -6.85
N ASN A 79 14.93 5.67 -6.26
CA ASN A 79 14.12 6.87 -6.06
C ASN A 79 13.58 7.52 -7.34
N GLN A 80 13.64 6.84 -8.50
CA GLN A 80 13.02 7.32 -9.73
C GLN A 80 11.49 7.31 -9.62
N LYS A 81 10.83 8.35 -10.15
CA LYS A 81 9.37 8.36 -10.32
C LYS A 81 8.95 7.37 -11.41
N LEU A 82 7.95 6.55 -11.12
CA LEU A 82 7.37 5.64 -12.11
C LEU A 82 6.52 6.42 -13.13
N PRO A 83 6.42 5.93 -14.38
CA PRO A 83 5.57 6.55 -15.40
C PRO A 83 4.09 6.52 -15.02
N ALA A 84 3.67 5.50 -14.29
CA ALA A 84 2.34 5.37 -13.70
C ALA A 84 2.44 4.74 -12.31
N ASN A 85 1.46 5.00 -11.45
CA ASN A 85 1.35 4.30 -10.17
C ASN A 85 1.08 2.82 -10.42
N ILE A 86 1.77 1.95 -9.68
CA ILE A 86 1.53 0.50 -9.73
C ILE A 86 0.99 -0.01 -8.40
N LEU A 87 0.19 -1.06 -8.46
CA LEU A 87 -0.32 -1.77 -7.29
C LEU A 87 0.51 -3.05 -7.07
N THR A 88 1.02 -3.22 -5.86
CA THR A 88 1.84 -4.38 -5.48
C THR A 88 1.26 -4.98 -4.21
N PRO A 89 0.17 -5.75 -4.30
CA PRO A 89 -0.47 -6.32 -3.13
C PRO A 89 0.43 -7.35 -2.46
N THR A 90 0.34 -7.44 -1.14
CA THR A 90 0.99 -8.50 -0.35
C THR A 90 -0.03 -9.20 0.54
N THR A 91 0.14 -10.50 0.76
CA THR A 91 -0.63 -11.22 1.79
C THR A 91 -0.17 -10.80 3.17
N LYS A 92 -1.10 -10.82 4.13
CA LYS A 92 -0.79 -10.66 5.54
C LYS A 92 -0.48 -12.04 6.14
N ALA A 93 0.76 -12.49 6.10
CA ALA A 93 1.17 -13.73 6.76
C ALA A 93 1.61 -13.47 8.22
N ALA A 94 1.66 -14.52 9.04
CA ALA A 94 1.98 -14.40 10.47
C ALA A 94 3.43 -13.93 10.74
N ASP A 95 4.37 -14.28 9.85
CA ASP A 95 5.79 -13.98 10.02
C ASP A 95 6.27 -12.85 9.09
N HIS A 96 5.94 -12.89 7.79
CA HIS A 96 6.35 -11.88 6.80
C HIS A 96 5.35 -11.75 5.64
N ASP A 97 5.07 -10.52 5.21
CA ASP A 97 4.18 -10.25 4.07
C ASP A 97 4.79 -10.75 2.75
N VAL A 98 3.99 -11.42 1.92
CA VAL A 98 4.44 -12.00 0.64
C VAL A 98 3.75 -11.31 -0.54
N PRO A 99 4.47 -10.87 -1.58
CA PRO A 99 3.87 -10.29 -2.79
C PRO A 99 2.95 -11.28 -3.51
N ILE A 100 1.78 -10.80 -3.94
CA ILE A 100 0.82 -11.56 -4.77
C ILE A 100 0.48 -10.80 -6.05
N SER A 101 0.02 -11.51 -7.08
CA SER A 101 -0.53 -10.95 -8.30
C SER A 101 -2.07 -11.02 -8.29
N PRO A 102 -2.78 -10.31 -9.21
CA PRO A 102 -4.25 -10.32 -9.22
C PRO A 102 -4.92 -11.69 -9.43
N ASN A 103 -4.20 -12.67 -9.98
CA ASN A 103 -4.73 -14.01 -10.27
C ASN A 103 -4.51 -15.02 -9.13
N GLU A 104 -3.85 -14.60 -8.05
CA GLU A 104 -3.54 -15.40 -6.85
C GLU A 104 -4.38 -14.93 -5.65
#